data_AF-A0A353GD82-F1
#
_entry.id   AF-A0A353GD82-F1
#
_cell.length_a   1.000
_cell.length_b   1.000
_cell.length_c   1.000
_cell.angle_alpha   90.00
_cell.angle_beta   90.00
_cell.angle_gamma   90.00
#
_symmetry.space_group_name_H-M   'P 1'
#
loop_
_entity.id
_entity.type
_entity.pdbx_description
1 polymer ?
#
loop_
_entity_poly.entity_id
_entity_poly.type
_entity_poly.pdbx_seq_one_letter_code
_entity_poly.pdbx_strand_id
1 'polypeptide(L)' 'YGDYLRCGAIAARMPVMQAIKAKAEQGVKVLGVCNGFQILLEAGMLPGALMRNASLKFVCRE' A
#
# COMPACT_ATOMS: atom_id res chain seq x y z
N TYR A 1 5.86 -6.54 7.75
CA TYR A 1 5.75 -8.02 7.64
C TYR A 1 6.73 -8.62 6.63
N GLY A 2 7.79 -7.90 6.23
CA GLY A 2 8.75 -8.38 5.22
C GLY A 2 8.11 -8.78 3.89
N ASP A 3 6.97 -8.17 3.51
CA ASP A 3 6.17 -8.51 2.34
C ASP A 3 5.88 -10.01 2.14
N TYR A 4 5.90 -10.79 3.24
CA TYR A 4 5.93 -12.26 3.25
C TYR A 4 4.84 -12.93 2.41
N LEU A 5 3.59 -12.49 2.58
CA LEU A 5 2.48 -12.95 1.73
C LEU A 5 2.55 -12.25 0.37
N ARG A 6 2.51 -10.91 0.41
CA ARG A 6 2.65 -9.99 -0.71
C ARG A 6 2.83 -8.59 -0.14
N CYS A 7 3.46 -7.70 -0.90
CA CYS A 7 3.65 -6.31 -0.47
C CYS A 7 2.32 -5.64 -0.08
N GLY A 8 2.34 -4.96 1.07
CA GLY A 8 1.19 -4.26 1.63
C GLY A 8 0.02 -5.11 2.13
N ALA A 9 -0.08 -6.40 1.76
CA ALA A 9 -1.29 -7.20 1.97
C ALA A 9 -1.68 -7.34 3.45
N ILE A 10 -0.71 -7.62 4.33
CA ILE A 10 -1.02 -7.78 5.75
C ILE A 10 -1.30 -6.41 6.40
N ALA A 11 -0.50 -5.38 6.09
CA ALA A 11 -0.64 -4.05 6.66
C ALA A 11 -1.97 -3.37 6.26
N ALA A 12 -2.47 -3.59 5.04
CA ALA A 12 -3.75 -3.07 4.56
C ALA A 12 -4.97 -3.55 5.36
N ARG A 13 -4.83 -4.67 6.09
CA ARG A 13 -5.90 -5.27 6.91
C ARG A 13 -5.76 -4.93 8.40
N MET A 14 -4.77 -4.13 8.78
CA MET A 14 -4.58 -3.69 10.16
C MET A 14 -5.69 -2.71 10.59
N PRO A 15 -6.15 -2.74 11.85
CA PRO A 15 -7.20 -1.85 12.35
C PRO A 15 -6.93 -0.36 12.11
N VAL A 16 -5.66 0.07 12.13
CA VAL A 16 -5.27 1.47 11.87
C VAL A 16 -5.73 1.99 10.51
N MET A 17 -5.88 1.13 9.50
CA MET A 17 -6.34 1.53 8.18
C MET A 17 -7.77 2.08 8.20
N GLN A 18 -8.61 1.65 9.14
CA GLN A 18 -9.96 2.22 9.31
C GLN A 18 -9.89 3.70 9.71
N ALA A 19 -8.97 4.06 10.61
CA ALA A 19 -8.78 5.45 11.02
C ALA A 19 -8.20 6.30 9.88
N ILE A 20 -7.26 5.76 9.10
CA ILE A 20 -6.68 6.44 7.94
C ILE A 20 -7.78 6.71 6.89
N LYS A 21 -8.62 5.71 6.60
CA LYS A 21 -9.75 5.85 5.67
C LYS A 21 -10.74 6.93 6.15
N ALA A 22 -11.14 6.89 7.42
CA ALA A 22 -12.04 7.90 7.99
C ALA A 22 -11.47 9.32 7.90
N LYS A 23 -10.16 9.50 8.08
CA LYS A 23 -9.50 10.80 7.90
C LYS A 23 -9.46 11.24 6.45
N ALA A 24 -9.21 10.32 5.51
CA ALA A 24 -9.25 10.62 4.08
C ALA A 24 -10.64 11.09 3.64
N GLU A 25 -11.71 10.45 4.13
CA GLU A 25 -13.10 10.84 3.87
C GLU A 25 -13.45 12.23 4.44
N GLN A 26 -12.74 12.66 5.49
CA GLN A 26 -12.82 14.03 6.05
C GLN A 26 -12.00 15.07 5.27
N GLY A 27 -11.41 14.69 4.13
CA GLY A 27 -10.61 15.59 3.29
C GLY A 27 -9.13 15.70 3.68
N VAL A 28 -8.65 14.90 4.64
CA VAL A 28 -7.22 14.84 4.96
C VAL A 28 -6.48 14.16 3.81
N LYS A 29 -5.43 14.81 3.30
CA LYS A 29 -4.61 14.26 2.22
C LYS A 29 -3.76 13.09 2.75
N VAL A 30 -3.77 11.98 2.02
CA VAL A 30 -2.97 10.78 2.34
C VAL A 30 -1.97 10.53 1.22
N LEU A 31 -0.70 10.33 1.58
CA LEU A 31 0.39 10.00 0.66
C LEU A 31 0.98 8.65 1.04
N GLY A 32 1.06 7.72 0.09
CA GLY A 32 1.76 6.46 0.23
C GLY A 32 3.06 6.46 -0.57
N VAL A 33 4.19 6.20 0.08
CA VAL A 33 5.52 6.12 -0.58
C VAL A 33 6.03 4.69 -0.53
N CYS A 34 6.49 4.16 -1.67
CA CYS A 34 7.01 2.79 -1.80
C CYS A 34 6.00 1.74 -1.24
N ASN A 35 6.28 1.13 -0.10
CA ASN A 35 5.37 0.20 0.55
C ASN A 35 4.07 0.86 1.04
N GLY A 36 4.10 2.16 1.37
CA GLY A 36 2.89 2.92 1.66
C GLY A 36 1.93 2.98 0.47
N PHE A 37 2.44 3.15 -0.75
CA PHE A 37 1.59 3.11 -1.96
C PHE A 37 0.96 1.73 -2.17
N GLN A 38 1.75 0.68 -1.97
CA GLN A 38 1.30 -0.72 -2.04
C GLN A 38 0.19 -0.99 -1.01
N ILE A 39 0.33 -0.49 0.22
CA ILE A 39 -0.68 -0.62 1.27
C ILE A 39 -1.98 0.10 0.89
N LEU A 40 -1.92 1.30 0.31
CA LEU A 40 -3.12 2.04 -0.07
C LEU A 40 -3.91 1.36 -1.20
N LEU A 41 -3.22 0.77 -2.18
CA LEU A 41 -3.86 -0.08 -3.19
C LEU A 41 -4.50 -1.31 -2.56
N GLU A 42 -3.77 -2.01 -1.69
CA GLU A 42 -4.27 -3.20 -0.99
C GLU A 42 -5.47 -2.92 -0.07
N ALA A 43 -5.54 -1.73 0.50
CA ALA A 43 -6.64 -1.28 1.34
C ALA A 43 -7.85 -0.77 0.51
N GLY A 44 -7.75 -0.78 -0.83
CA GLY A 44 -8.78 -0.26 -1.73
C GLY A 44 -8.96 1.26 -1.65
N MET A 45 -7.96 1.98 -1.12
CA MET A 45 -7.96 3.45 -1.07
C MET A 45 -7.47 4.08 -2.37
N LEU A 46 -6.82 3.29 -3.23
CA LEU A 46 -6.42 3.66 -4.59
C LEU A 46 -6.94 2.60 -5.57
N PRO A 47 -7.31 2.98 -6.80
CA PRO A 47 -7.76 2.03 -7.80
C PRO A 47 -6.57 1.25 -8.40
N GLY A 48 -6.82 0.00 -8.80
CA GLY A 48 -5.85 -0.84 -9.51
C GLY A 48 -5.14 -1.87 -8.64
N ALA A 49 -4.09 -2.48 -9.19
CA ALA A 49 -3.29 -3.50 -8.54
C ALA A 49 -1.84 -3.44 -9.02
N LEU A 50 -0.92 -4.01 -8.25
CA LEU A 50 0.50 -4.09 -8.60
C LEU A 50 0.88 -5.48 -9.10
N MET A 51 1.73 -5.48 -10.14
CA MET A 51 2.38 -6.67 -10.65
C MET A 51 3.79 -6.79 -10.09
N ARG A 52 4.33 -8.01 -10.08
CA ARG A 52 5.75 -8.23 -9.74
C ARG A 52 6.63 -7.60 -10.83
N ASN A 53 7.82 -7.17 -10.43
CA ASN A 53 8.84 -6.71 -11.37
C ASN A 53 9.07 -7.79 -12.45
N ALA A 54 9.20 -7.39 -13.71
CA ALA A 54 9.42 -8.33 -14.82
C ALA A 54 10.67 -9.20 -14.62
N SER A 55 11.72 -8.66 -13.98
CA SER A 55 12.96 -9.39 -13.65
C SER A 55 12.83 -10.30 -12.42
N LEU A 56 11.71 -10.21 -11.69
CA LEU A 56 11.51 -10.83 -10.38
C LEU A 56 12.58 -10.48 -9.33
N LYS A 57 13.35 -9.41 -9.56
CA LYS A 57 14.38 -8.90 -8.66
C LYS A 57 13.99 -7.53 -8.12
N PHE A 58 14.49 -7.19 -6.93
CA PHE A 58 14.43 -5.83 -6.43
C PHE A 58 15.18 -4.88 -7.36
N VAL A 59 14.65 -3.67 -7.56
CA VAL A 59 15.22 -2.65 -8.43
C VAL A 59 15.47 -1.40 -7.59
N CYS A 60 16.73 -1.01 -7.45
CA CYS A 60 17.17 0.23 -6.85
C CYS A 60 17.91 1.04 -7.91
N ARG A 61 17.48 2.27 -8.15
CA ARG A 61 18.02 3.19 -9.17
C ARG A 61 18.03 4.60 -8.59
N GLU A 62 18.84 5.48 -9.16
CA GLU A 62 18.98 6.90 -8.80
C GLU A 62 17.81 7.74 -9.32
#